data_AF-A0A2J8LA85-F1
#
_entry.id   AF-A0A2J8LA85-F1
#
_cell.length_a   1.000
_cell.length_b   1.000
_cell.length_c   1.000
_cell.angle_alpha   90.00
_cell.angle_beta   90.00
_cell.angle_gamma   90.00
#
_symmetry.space_group_name_H-M   'P 1'
#
loop_
_entity.id
_entity.type
_entity.pdbx_description
1 polymer ?
#
loop_
_entity_poly.entity_id
_entity_poly.type
_entity_poly.pdbx_seq_one_letter_code
_entity_poly.pdbx_strand_id
1 'polypeptide(L)' 'MAPEENAGTELLLQSFERRFLAARTLRSFPWQAVIVLVTGTQLPSPILKSQRPQDRGA' A
#
# COMPACT_ATOMS: atom_id res chain seq x y z
N MET A 1 -25.22 21.20 3.44
CA MET A 1 -24.79 19.81 3.16
C MET A 1 -25.91 18.87 3.59
N ALA A 2 -26.30 17.93 2.75
CA ALA A 2 -27.41 17.03 3.05
C ALA A 2 -26.95 15.88 3.99
N PRO A 3 -27.73 15.54 5.02
CA PRO A 3 -27.35 14.49 5.98
C PRO A 3 -27.24 13.09 5.35
N GLU A 4 -28.00 12.83 4.29
CA GLU A 4 -28.02 11.56 3.54
C GLU A 4 -26.65 11.25 2.88
N GLU A 5 -25.97 12.29 2.37
CA GLU A 5 -24.65 12.18 1.74
C GLU A 5 -23.54 11.93 2.78
N ASN A 6 -23.70 12.49 3.99
CA ASN A 6 -22.77 12.29 5.08
C ASN A 6 -22.89 10.86 5.63
N ALA A 7 -24.10 10.33 5.83
CA ALA A 7 -24.32 8.98 6.32
C ALA A 7 -23.70 7.90 5.39
N GLY A 8 -23.83 8.07 4.06
CA GLY A 8 -23.19 7.17 3.09
C GLY A 8 -21.66 7.24 3.14
N THR A 9 -21.11 8.44 3.31
CA THR A 9 -19.67 8.69 3.39
C THR A 9 -19.08 8.13 4.70
N GLU A 10 -19.78 8.30 5.83
CA GLU A 10 -19.40 7.75 7.12
C GLU A 10 -19.40 6.22 7.12
N LEU A 11 -20.39 5.58 6.47
CA LEU A 11 -20.43 4.14 6.29
C LEU A 11 -19.25 3.63 5.44
N LEU A 12 -18.91 4.35 4.36
CA LEU A 12 -17.76 4.02 3.53
C LEU A 12 -16.45 4.14 4.31
N LEU A 13 -16.28 5.23 5.07
CA LEU A 13 -15.10 5.44 5.90
C LEU A 13 -14.97 4.36 6.97
N GLN A 14 -16.04 4.05 7.69
CA GLN A 14 -16.06 3.00 8.71
C GLN A 14 -15.79 1.61 8.11
N SER A 15 -16.26 1.35 6.90
CA SER A 15 -15.98 0.11 6.17
C SER A 15 -14.52 0.05 5.71
N PHE A 16 -13.95 1.17 5.28
CA PHE A 16 -12.55 1.30 4.92
C PHE A 16 -11.66 1.05 6.14
N GLU A 17 -11.91 1.69 7.28
CA GLU A 17 -11.14 1.48 8.51
C GLU A 17 -11.14 0.02 8.95
N ARG A 18 -12.32 -0.64 8.94
CA ARG A 18 -12.43 -2.06 9.28
C ARG A 18 -11.61 -2.95 8.34
N ARG A 19 -11.72 -2.72 7.03
CA ARG A 19 -10.97 -3.50 6.03
C ARG A 19 -9.48 -3.20 6.07
N PHE A 20 -9.09 -1.95 6.29
CA PHE A 20 -7.70 -1.53 6.41
C PHE A 20 -7.05 -2.13 7.66
N LEU A 21 -7.74 -2.11 8.79
CA LEU A 21 -7.24 -2.67 10.05
C LEU A 21 -7.12 -4.20 9.98
N ALA A 22 -8.09 -4.88 9.35
CA ALA A 22 -8.03 -6.31 9.08
C ALA A 22 -6.92 -6.68 8.09
N ALA A 23 -6.75 -5.85 7.05
CA ALA A 23 -5.67 -6.01 6.09
C ALA A 23 -4.29 -5.73 6.71
N ARG A 24 -4.21 -4.86 7.74
CA ARG A 24 -2.98 -4.49 8.47
C ARG A 24 -2.15 -5.67 8.93
N THR A 25 -2.80 -6.77 9.28
CA THR A 25 -2.15 -7.98 9.77
C THR A 25 -1.74 -8.93 8.64
N LEU A 26 -2.21 -8.71 7.41
CA LEU A 26 -1.85 -9.50 6.24
C LEU A 26 -0.47 -9.08 5.73
N ARG A 27 0.51 -9.98 5.91
CA ARG A 27 1.88 -9.85 5.39
C ARG A 27 1.92 -9.73 3.86
N SER A 28 0.95 -10.35 3.18
CA SER A 28 0.83 -10.36 1.71
C SER A 28 0.09 -9.14 1.16
N PHE A 29 -0.41 -8.24 2.02
CA PHE A 29 -1.09 -7.04 1.57
C PHE A 29 -0.08 -6.10 0.90
N PRO A 30 -0.42 -5.43 -0.22
CA PRO A 30 0.50 -4.60 -0.97
C PRO A 30 0.71 -3.25 -0.26
N TRP A 31 1.33 -3.26 0.91
CA TRP A 31 1.70 -2.07 1.70
C TRP A 31 2.47 -1.04 0.87
N GLN A 32 3.25 -1.52 -0.09
CA GLN A 32 3.99 -0.67 -1.03
C GLN A 32 3.06 0.28 -1.79
N ALA A 33 1.90 -0.19 -2.25
CA ALA A 33 0.94 0.64 -2.97
C ALA A 33 0.35 1.72 -2.05
N VAL A 34 0.09 1.38 -0.78
CA VAL A 34 -0.39 2.34 0.24
C VAL A 34 0.69 3.38 0.56
N ILE A 35 1.94 2.95 0.72
CA ILE A 35 3.08 3.83 0.97
C ILE A 35 3.26 4.81 -0.19
N VAL A 36 3.20 4.33 -1.45
CA VAL A 36 3.28 5.18 -2.63
C VAL A 36 2.15 6.20 -2.68
N LEU A 37 0.92 5.76 -2.40
CA LEU A 37 -0.25 6.63 -2.42
C LEU A 37 -0.19 7.71 -1.34
N VAL A 38 0.24 7.36 -0.11
CA VAL A 38 0.25 8.29 1.03
C VAL A 38 1.47 9.22 1.04
N THR A 39 2.61 8.76 0.52
CA THR A 39 3.84 9.57 0.47
C THR A 39 4.01 10.31 -0.85
N GLY A 40 3.24 9.97 -1.89
CA GLY A 40 3.41 10.51 -3.24
C GLY A 40 4.74 10.11 -3.89
N THR A 41 5.53 9.26 -3.24
CA THR A 41 6.82 8.79 -3.74
C THR A 41 6.65 7.37 -4.26
N GLN A 42 6.80 7.19 -5.58
CA GLN A 42 6.88 5.86 -6.15
C GLN A 42 8.09 5.15 -5.52
N LEU A 43 7.84 4.06 -4.79
CA LEU A 43 8.87 3.28 -4.15
C LEU A 43 9.83 2.82 -5.25
N PRO A 44 11.16 3.06 -5.13
CA PRO A 44 12.10 2.52 -6.09
C PRO A 44 11.86 1.02 -6.18
N SER A 45 11.59 0.53 -7.40
CA SER A 45 11.38 -0.89 -7.66
C SER A 45 12.41 -1.68 -6.87
N PRO A 46 12.05 -2.78 -6.18
CA PRO A 46 13.03 -3.62 -5.54
C PRO A 46 13.96 -4.10 -6.65
N ILE A 47 15.11 -3.45 -6.76
CA ILE A 47 16.14 -3.77 -7.72
C ILE A 47 16.44 -5.23 -7.43
N LEU A 48 16.03 -6.04 -8.40
CA LEU A 48 16.37 -7.43 -8.56
C LEU A 48 17.79 -7.61 -8.05
N LYS A 49 17.96 -8.11 -6.82
CA LYS A 49 19.25 -8.43 -6.18
C LYS A 49 19.95 -9.61 -6.89
N SER A 50 19.82 -9.71 -8.21
CA SER A 50 20.28 -10.83 -9.04
C SER A 50 21.16 -10.39 -10.20
N GLN A 51 21.73 -9.19 -10.16
CA GLN A 51 22.86 -8.86 -11.03
C GLN A 51 24.02 -8.32 -10.19
N ARG A 52 24.51 -9.16 -9.28
CA ARG A 52 25.94 -9.18 -8.99
C ARG A 52 26.58 -9.90 -10.17
N PRO A 53 27.35 -9.24 -11.07
CA PRO A 53 28.38 -9.98 -11.77
C PRO A 53 29.42 -10.35 -10.71
N GLN A 54 29.26 -11.53 -10.11
CA GLN A 54 30.39 -12.23 -9.53
C GLN A 54 31.08 -12.96 -10.68
N ASP A 55 31.80 -12.22 -11.50
CA ASP A 55 32.86 -12.83 -12.29
C ASP A 55 34.17 -12.13 -11.93
N ARG A 56 34.87 -12.81 -11.04
CA ARG A 56 36.22 -12.51 -10.61
C ARG A 56 37.06 -13.57 -11.31
N GLY A 57 37.73 -13.21 -12.41
CA GLY A 57 38.82 -14.02 -12.95
C GLY A 57 38.93 -14.08 -14.47
N ALA A 58 39.79 -13.25 -15.03
CA ALA A 58 41.01 -13.67 -15.75
C ALA A 58 41.87 -12.43 -16.03
#